data_AF-A0A842MLI0-F1
#
_entry.id   AF-A0A842MLI0-F1
#
_cell.length_a   1.000
_cell.length_b   1.000
_cell.length_c   1.000
_cell.angle_alpha   90.00
_cell.angle_beta   90.00
_cell.angle_gamma   90.00
#
_symmetry.space_group_name_H-M   'P 1'
#
loop_
_entity.id
_entity.type
_entity.pdbx_description
1 polymer ?
#
loop_
_entity_poly.entity_id
_entity_poly.type
_entity_poly.pdbx_seq_one_letter_code
_entity_poly.pdbx_strand_id
1 'polypeptide(L)'
;MERIREEAEREIEEIIARAEEEAKKIIEEEKKRGMEEAEKIETHAVKEAERIKERILSNARRKARMHETSAKEEVINECMKKVVEKLKKMDGKKYSNFVEKNLEVATKEIKDGYILFTRDEDIKIAKKFGIEAKEKINGIGGVILRSKDGKKEIDLTFDFLIEKNREEMRIKIAKKLFGEK
;
A
#
# COMPACT_ATOMS: atom_id res chain seq x y z
N MET A 1 27.44 90.54 -33.00
CA MET A 1 27.49 90.23 -31.56
C MET A 1 26.13 89.77 -31.06
N GLU A 2 25.07 90.56 -31.26
CA GLU A 2 23.70 90.21 -30.84
C GLU A 2 23.16 88.92 -31.51
N ARG A 3 23.28 88.80 -32.83
CA ARG A 3 22.94 87.56 -33.58
C ARG A 3 23.65 86.29 -33.11
N ILE A 4 24.94 86.40 -32.74
CA ILE A 4 25.75 85.26 -32.27
C ILE A 4 25.27 84.82 -30.88
N ARG A 5 24.80 85.76 -30.07
CA ARG A 5 24.28 85.49 -28.72
C ARG A 5 22.92 84.81 -28.75
N GLU A 6 22.01 85.30 -29.61
CA GLU A 6 20.69 84.69 -29.82
C GLU A 6 20.78 83.29 -30.45
N GLU A 7 21.80 83.02 -31.27
CA GLU A 7 22.04 81.71 -31.87
C GLU A 7 22.57 80.73 -30.81
N ALA A 8 23.52 81.17 -29.97
CA ALA A 8 24.02 80.37 -28.85
C ALA A 8 22.94 80.08 -27.79
N GLU A 9 22.06 81.04 -27.47
CA GLU A 9 20.95 80.85 -26.54
C GLU A 9 19.94 79.81 -27.07
N ARG A 10 19.62 79.86 -28.38
CA ARG A 10 18.78 78.84 -29.03
C ARG A 10 19.41 77.46 -29.01
N GLU A 11 20.70 77.34 -29.29
CA GLU A 11 21.40 76.05 -29.22
C GLU A 11 21.38 75.47 -27.79
N ILE A 12 21.57 76.31 -26.77
CA ILE A 12 21.49 75.90 -25.36
C ILE A 12 20.09 75.40 -25.01
N GLU A 13 19.04 76.13 -25.40
CA GLU A 13 17.65 75.74 -25.16
C GLU A 13 17.31 74.41 -25.87
N GLU A 14 17.78 74.22 -27.11
CA GLU A 14 17.59 72.97 -27.84
C GLU A 14 18.33 71.78 -27.19
N ILE A 15 19.53 72.00 -26.64
CA ILE A 15 20.29 70.97 -25.94
C ILE A 15 19.56 70.57 -24.65
N ILE A 16 19.07 71.55 -23.88
CA ILE A 16 18.33 71.30 -22.64
C ILE A 16 17.02 70.56 -22.94
N ALA A 17 16.25 71.02 -23.95
CA ALA A 17 15.00 70.38 -24.33
C ALA A 17 15.21 68.92 -24.78
N ARG A 18 16.26 68.65 -25.57
CA ARG A 18 16.64 67.29 -25.97
C ARG A 18 17.02 66.42 -24.77
N ALA A 19 17.85 66.95 -23.86
CA ALA A 19 18.26 66.23 -22.65
C ALA A 19 17.07 65.90 -21.72
N GLU A 20 16.12 66.84 -21.57
CA GLU A 20 14.90 66.61 -20.80
C GLU A 20 13.99 65.56 -21.44
N GLU A 21 13.86 65.58 -22.77
CA GLU A 21 13.07 64.58 -23.49
C GLU A 21 13.69 63.18 -23.40
N GLU A 22 15.01 63.07 -23.55
CA GLU A 22 15.75 61.82 -23.35
C GLU A 22 15.62 61.30 -21.92
N ALA A 23 15.76 62.17 -20.91
CA ALA A 23 15.59 61.80 -19.51
C ALA A 23 14.18 61.28 -19.23
N LYS A 24 13.14 61.92 -19.79
CA LYS A 24 11.74 61.45 -19.67
C LYS A 24 11.56 60.08 -20.31
N LYS A 25 12.10 59.86 -21.52
CA LYS A 25 12.03 58.56 -22.22
C LYS A 25 12.70 57.46 -21.41
N ILE A 26 13.90 57.69 -20.88
CA ILE A 26 14.62 56.72 -20.04
C ILE A 26 13.79 56.37 -18.81
N ILE A 27 13.22 57.36 -18.12
CA ILE A 27 12.40 57.12 -16.94
C ILE A 27 11.14 56.30 -17.28
N GLU A 28 10.47 56.61 -18.38
CA GLU A 28 9.28 55.86 -18.81
C GLU A 28 9.62 54.42 -19.21
N GLU A 29 10.72 54.21 -19.93
CA GLU A 29 11.19 52.87 -20.30
C GLU A 29 11.56 52.03 -19.08
N GLU A 30 12.31 52.58 -18.12
CA GLU A 30 12.69 51.87 -16.90
C GLU A 30 11.49 51.60 -15.99
N LYS A 31 10.53 52.53 -15.91
CA LYS A 31 9.25 52.27 -15.21
C LYS A 31 8.49 51.12 -15.84
N LYS A 32 8.40 51.09 -17.17
CA LYS A 32 7.73 50.01 -17.90
C LYS A 32 8.43 48.68 -17.68
N ARG A 33 9.77 48.65 -17.77
CA ARG A 33 10.56 47.44 -17.48
C ARG A 33 10.33 46.95 -16.05
N GLY A 34 10.36 47.84 -15.06
CA GLY A 34 10.09 47.50 -13.67
C GLY A 34 8.69 46.94 -13.44
N MET A 35 7.67 47.49 -14.11
CA MET A 35 6.30 46.95 -14.05
C MET A 35 6.19 45.56 -14.67
N GLU A 36 6.79 45.35 -15.85
CA GLU A 36 6.80 44.04 -16.52
C GLU A 36 7.54 42.98 -15.70
N GLU A 37 8.63 43.35 -15.03
CA GLU A 37 9.37 42.44 -14.15
C GLU A 37 8.57 42.11 -12.89
N ALA A 38 7.93 43.10 -12.28
CA ALA A 38 7.04 42.88 -11.13
C ALA A 38 5.87 41.94 -11.49
N GLU A 39 5.21 42.15 -12.63
CA GLU A 39 4.11 41.29 -13.11
C GLU A 39 4.58 39.85 -13.37
N LYS A 40 5.79 39.68 -13.93
CA LYS A 40 6.40 38.35 -14.10
C LYS A 40 6.62 37.68 -12.76
N ILE A 41 7.24 38.38 -11.80
CA ILE A 41 7.50 37.84 -10.46
C ILE A 41 6.19 37.42 -9.79
N GLU A 42 5.16 38.26 -9.83
CA GLU A 42 3.85 37.97 -9.25
C GLU A 42 3.20 36.75 -9.91
N THR A 43 3.18 36.70 -11.24
CA THR A 43 2.62 35.56 -11.99
C THR A 43 3.35 34.26 -11.67
N HIS A 44 4.69 34.32 -11.56
CA HIS A 44 5.50 33.16 -11.17
C HIS A 44 5.22 32.72 -9.74
N ALA A 45 5.10 33.66 -8.80
CA ALA A 45 4.79 33.38 -7.40
C ALA A 45 3.41 32.73 -7.24
N VAL A 46 2.39 33.23 -7.94
CA VAL A 46 1.03 32.64 -7.92
C VAL A 46 1.06 31.21 -8.46
N LYS A 47 1.68 30.99 -9.62
CA LYS A 47 1.82 29.65 -10.22
C LYS A 47 2.56 28.67 -9.29
N GLU A 48 3.60 29.13 -8.61
CA GLU A 48 4.35 28.29 -7.68
C GLU A 48 3.54 27.97 -6.41
N ALA A 49 2.81 28.96 -5.87
CA ALA A 49 1.92 28.75 -4.73
C ALA A 49 0.82 27.72 -5.05
N GLU A 50 0.24 27.77 -6.25
CA GLU A 50 -0.72 26.77 -6.72
C GLU A 50 -0.11 25.37 -6.80
N ARG A 51 1.08 25.23 -7.40
CA ARG A 51 1.80 23.94 -7.46
C ARG A 51 2.09 23.37 -6.06
N ILE A 52 2.53 24.22 -5.14
CA ILE A 52 2.80 23.81 -3.75
C ILE A 52 1.51 23.32 -3.09
N LYS A 53 0.41 24.06 -3.25
CA LYS A 53 -0.91 23.67 -2.73
C LYS A 53 -1.36 22.32 -3.28
N GLU A 54 -1.29 22.12 -4.60
CA GLU A 54 -1.65 20.86 -5.23
C GLU A 54 -0.80 19.69 -4.72
N ARG A 55 0.52 19.91 -4.58
CA ARG A 55 1.43 18.92 -4.03
C ARG A 55 1.07 18.56 -2.59
N ILE A 56 0.76 19.53 -1.74
CA ILE A 56 0.33 19.30 -0.35
C ILE A 56 -0.95 18.47 -0.32
N LEU A 57 -1.95 18.85 -1.11
CA LEU A 57 -3.24 18.14 -1.18
C LEU A 57 -3.09 16.71 -1.69
N SER A 58 -2.28 16.50 -2.74
CA SER A 58 -1.99 15.17 -3.29
C SER A 58 -1.32 14.27 -2.23
N ASN A 59 -0.32 14.82 -1.53
CA ASN A 59 0.37 14.11 -0.45
C ASN A 59 -0.57 13.78 0.72
N ALA A 60 -1.42 14.73 1.14
CA ALA A 60 -2.40 14.51 2.19
C ALA A 60 -3.39 13.40 1.81
N ARG A 61 -3.93 13.43 0.59
CA ARG A 61 -4.83 12.38 0.07
C ARG A 61 -4.15 11.01 0.04
N ARG A 62 -2.88 10.95 -0.38
CA ARG A 62 -2.11 9.70 -0.40
C ARG A 62 -1.92 9.15 1.01
N LYS A 63 -1.56 10.00 1.98
CA LYS A 63 -1.41 9.60 3.39
C LYS A 63 -2.74 9.10 3.97
N ALA A 64 -3.84 9.79 3.72
CA ALA A 64 -5.16 9.38 4.18
C ALA A 64 -5.53 7.98 3.67
N ARG A 65 -5.36 7.73 2.36
CA ARG A 65 -5.60 6.39 1.78
C ARG A 65 -4.69 5.33 2.38
N MET A 66 -3.42 5.65 2.61
CA MET A 66 -2.48 4.72 3.25
C MET A 66 -2.94 4.35 4.66
N HIS A 67 -3.35 5.32 5.48
CA HIS A 67 -3.89 5.06 6.81
C HIS A 67 -5.16 4.22 6.77
N GLU A 68 -6.07 4.50 5.85
CA GLU A 68 -7.28 3.70 5.66
C GLU A 68 -6.94 2.24 5.32
N THR A 69 -6.07 2.01 4.34
CA THR A 69 -5.64 0.66 3.94
C THR A 69 -4.95 -0.07 5.10
N SER A 70 -4.06 0.60 5.84
CA SER A 70 -3.39 0.02 7.01
C SER A 70 -4.40 -0.39 8.09
N ALA A 71 -5.36 0.46 8.41
CA ALA A 71 -6.39 0.15 9.41
C ALA A 71 -7.26 -1.04 8.98
N LYS A 72 -7.65 -1.12 7.70
CA LYS A 72 -8.38 -2.28 7.17
C LYS A 72 -7.58 -3.57 7.29
N GLU A 73 -6.28 -3.51 6.96
CA GLU A 73 -5.39 -4.67 7.04
C GLU A 73 -5.17 -5.14 8.49
N GLU A 74 -5.10 -4.22 9.46
CA GLU A 74 -5.04 -4.56 10.88
C GLU A 74 -6.27 -5.37 11.33
N VAL A 75 -7.46 -4.91 10.96
CA VAL A 75 -8.73 -5.60 11.29
C VAL A 75 -8.82 -6.98 10.62
N ILE A 76 -8.39 -7.10 9.36
CA ILE A 76 -8.32 -8.38 8.65
C ILE A 76 -7.38 -9.34 9.39
N ASN A 77 -6.20 -8.88 9.77
CA ASN A 77 -5.22 -9.70 10.49
C ASN A 77 -5.72 -10.11 11.88
N GLU A 78 -6.45 -9.26 12.58
CA GLU A 78 -7.12 -9.63 13.83
C GLU A 78 -8.16 -10.73 13.62
N CYS A 79 -8.94 -10.65 12.55
CA CYS A 79 -9.90 -11.69 12.19
C CYS A 79 -9.19 -13.03 11.88
N MET A 80 -8.08 -12.99 11.15
CA MET A 80 -7.26 -14.18 10.86
C MET A 80 -6.70 -14.80 12.16
N LYS A 81 -6.22 -13.98 13.10
CA LYS A 81 -5.79 -14.46 14.43
C LYS A 81 -6.93 -15.16 15.17
N LYS A 82 -8.14 -14.57 15.16
CA LYS A 82 -9.33 -15.20 15.77
C LYS A 82 -9.72 -16.52 15.10
N VAL A 83 -9.51 -16.67 13.79
CA VAL A 83 -9.69 -17.96 13.09
C VAL A 83 -8.72 -19.00 13.64
N VAL A 84 -7.43 -18.69 13.71
CA VAL A 84 -6.39 -19.58 14.28
C VAL A 84 -6.77 -20.00 15.71
N GLU A 85 -7.15 -19.05 16.57
CA GLU A 85 -7.56 -19.34 17.95
C GLU A 85 -8.78 -20.26 18.03
N LYS A 86 -9.78 -20.04 17.17
CA LYS A 86 -10.98 -20.89 17.12
C LYS A 86 -10.66 -22.31 16.63
N LEU A 87 -9.77 -22.46 15.65
CA LEU A 87 -9.33 -23.78 15.17
C LEU A 87 -8.51 -24.51 16.24
N LYS A 88 -7.63 -23.79 16.95
CA LYS A 88 -6.87 -24.33 18.09
C LYS A 88 -7.79 -24.84 19.21
N LYS A 89 -8.89 -24.15 19.48
CA LYS A 89 -9.90 -24.51 20.49
C LYS A 89 -11.08 -25.32 19.92
N MET A 90 -10.95 -25.87 18.71
CA MET A 90 -12.02 -26.64 18.09
C MET A 90 -12.38 -27.86 18.94
N ASP A 91 -13.68 -28.06 19.16
CA ASP A 91 -14.25 -29.22 19.85
C ASP A 91 -13.76 -30.54 19.26
N GLY A 92 -13.44 -31.52 20.12
CA GLY A 92 -12.82 -32.79 19.73
C GLY A 92 -13.65 -33.61 18.73
N LYS A 93 -14.99 -33.54 18.81
CA LYS A 93 -15.86 -34.25 17.84
C LYS A 93 -15.81 -33.59 16.46
N LYS A 94 -15.88 -32.26 16.40
CA LYS A 94 -15.75 -31.52 15.14
C LYS A 94 -14.36 -31.69 14.52
N TYR A 95 -13.33 -31.63 15.35
CA TYR A 95 -11.95 -31.84 14.96
C TYR A 95 -11.73 -33.25 14.40
N SER A 96 -12.20 -34.29 15.12
CA SER A 96 -12.08 -35.68 14.67
C SER A 96 -12.76 -35.89 13.32
N ASN A 97 -14.00 -35.42 13.17
CA ASN A 97 -14.72 -35.51 11.89
C ASN A 97 -13.97 -34.82 10.74
N PHE A 98 -13.31 -33.69 11.01
CA PHE A 98 -12.51 -32.99 10.01
C PHE A 98 -11.32 -33.85 9.57
N VAL A 99 -10.52 -34.36 10.51
CA VAL A 99 -9.32 -35.16 10.19
C VAL A 99 -9.72 -36.47 9.50
N GLU A 100 -10.75 -37.16 10.00
CA GLU A 100 -11.27 -38.40 9.41
C GLU A 100 -11.68 -38.20 7.94
N LYS A 101 -12.45 -37.15 7.63
CA LYS A 101 -12.90 -36.86 6.26
C LYS A 101 -11.73 -36.53 5.31
N ASN A 102 -10.73 -35.78 5.78
CA ASN A 102 -9.60 -35.44 4.93
C ASN A 102 -8.66 -36.64 4.73
N LEU A 103 -8.46 -37.48 5.75
CA LEU A 103 -7.71 -38.72 5.63
C LEU A 103 -8.38 -39.72 4.68
N GLU A 104 -9.71 -39.81 4.69
CA GLU A 104 -10.45 -40.66 3.74
C GLU A 104 -10.16 -40.29 2.28
N VAL A 105 -9.97 -39.00 1.98
CA VAL A 105 -9.58 -38.54 0.65
C VAL A 105 -8.10 -38.79 0.40
N ALA A 106 -7.23 -38.41 1.34
CA ALA A 106 -5.78 -38.51 1.19
C ALA A 106 -5.27 -39.95 1.04
N THR A 107 -5.92 -40.91 1.70
CA THR A 107 -5.60 -42.35 1.61
C THR A 107 -5.90 -42.96 0.24
N LYS A 108 -6.75 -42.32 -0.57
CA LYS A 108 -6.96 -42.73 -1.97
C LYS A 108 -5.73 -42.44 -2.83
N GLU A 109 -4.96 -41.41 -2.48
CA GLU A 109 -3.73 -41.02 -3.17
C GLU A 109 -2.49 -41.70 -2.60
N ILE A 110 -2.39 -41.78 -1.27
CA ILE A 110 -1.31 -42.46 -0.54
C ILE A 110 -1.88 -43.67 0.20
N LYS A 111 -1.79 -44.84 -0.44
CA LYS A 111 -2.32 -46.10 0.12
C LYS A 111 -1.44 -46.71 1.22
N ASP A 112 -0.12 -46.52 1.14
CA ASP A 112 0.84 -47.07 2.10
C ASP A 112 1.74 -45.95 2.65
N GLY A 113 1.43 -45.52 3.87
CA GLY A 113 2.05 -44.36 4.50
C GLY A 113 1.87 -44.34 6.01
N TYR A 114 2.43 -43.30 6.63
CA TYR A 114 2.31 -43.01 8.05
C TYR A 114 1.88 -41.55 8.24
N ILE A 115 1.33 -41.27 9.42
CA ILE A 115 0.87 -39.94 9.81
C ILE A 115 1.87 -39.30 10.76
N LEU A 116 2.20 -38.04 10.48
CA LEU A 116 2.74 -37.09 11.46
C LEU A 116 1.55 -36.35 12.08
N PHE A 117 1.43 -36.38 13.40
CA PHE A 117 0.24 -35.89 14.09
C PHE A 117 0.51 -34.66 14.95
N THR A 118 -0.49 -33.82 15.15
CA THR A 118 -0.35 -32.60 15.96
C THR A 118 -1.02 -32.73 17.33
N ARG A 119 -2.12 -33.52 17.42
CA ARG A 119 -2.87 -33.77 18.65
C ARG A 119 -2.89 -35.26 18.99
N ASP A 120 -2.97 -35.59 20.27
CA ASP A 120 -2.99 -36.99 20.71
C ASP A 120 -4.29 -37.72 20.27
N GLU A 121 -5.36 -36.97 20.02
CA GLU A 121 -6.61 -37.48 19.42
C GLU A 121 -6.38 -38.08 18.01
N ASP A 122 -5.43 -37.56 17.25
CA ASP A 122 -5.10 -38.02 15.90
C ASP A 122 -4.58 -39.47 15.90
N ILE A 123 -3.91 -39.90 16.98
CA ILE A 123 -3.43 -41.28 17.13
C ILE A 123 -4.60 -42.26 17.10
N LYS A 124 -5.72 -41.89 17.73
CA LYS A 124 -6.95 -42.72 17.72
C LYS A 124 -7.55 -42.76 16.32
N ILE A 125 -7.52 -41.64 15.60
CA ILE A 125 -8.01 -41.53 14.23
C ILE A 125 -7.15 -42.39 13.29
N ALA A 126 -5.84 -42.28 13.36
CA ALA A 126 -4.90 -43.08 12.58
C ALA A 126 -5.16 -44.59 12.76
N LYS A 127 -5.38 -45.05 14.00
CA LYS A 127 -5.75 -46.44 14.30
C LYS A 127 -7.05 -46.89 13.61
N LYS A 128 -8.07 -46.03 13.55
CA LYS A 128 -9.33 -46.37 12.84
C LYS A 128 -9.12 -46.59 11.34
N PHE A 129 -8.16 -45.87 10.75
CA PHE A 129 -7.81 -45.99 9.33
C PHE A 129 -6.73 -47.05 9.05
N GLY A 130 -6.23 -47.74 10.09
CA GLY A 130 -5.15 -48.72 9.94
C GLY A 130 -3.80 -48.11 9.56
N ILE A 131 -3.58 -46.83 9.88
CA ILE A 131 -2.36 -46.09 9.55
C ILE A 131 -1.50 -45.92 10.81
N GLU A 132 -0.19 -46.05 10.66
CA GLU A 132 0.77 -45.80 11.74
C GLU A 132 0.87 -44.29 12.04
N ALA A 133 0.71 -43.90 13.30
CA ALA A 133 1.04 -42.56 13.78
C ALA A 133 2.50 -42.56 14.27
N LYS A 134 3.40 -41.94 13.50
CA LYS A 134 4.85 -42.12 13.67
C LYS A 134 5.49 -41.11 14.63
N GLU A 135 5.16 -39.83 14.46
CA GLU A 135 5.80 -38.74 15.18
C GLU A 135 4.81 -37.59 15.45
N LYS A 136 4.96 -36.96 16.61
CA LYS A 136 4.23 -35.75 16.99
C LYS A 136 4.98 -34.53 16.48
N ILE A 137 4.32 -33.73 15.65
CA ILE A 137 4.82 -32.47 15.11
C ILE A 137 4.15 -31.28 15.78
N ASN A 138 4.80 -30.12 15.74
CA ASN A 138 4.21 -28.88 16.21
C ASN A 138 3.18 -28.36 15.20
N GLY A 139 2.00 -27.98 15.68
CA GLY A 139 0.93 -27.44 14.86
C GLY A 139 -0.32 -27.20 15.69
N ILE A 140 -1.23 -26.37 15.18
CA ILE A 140 -2.48 -26.05 15.90
C ILE A 140 -3.54 -27.15 15.76
N GLY A 141 -3.37 -28.08 14.82
CA GLY A 141 -4.28 -29.18 14.54
C GLY A 141 -4.05 -29.78 13.15
N GLY A 142 -4.61 -30.96 12.92
CA GLY A 142 -4.51 -31.71 11.66
C GLY A 142 -3.31 -32.65 11.64
N VAL A 143 -3.06 -33.22 10.47
CA VAL A 143 -2.08 -34.31 10.28
C VAL A 143 -1.36 -34.15 8.95
N ILE A 144 -0.16 -34.73 8.82
CA ILE A 144 0.51 -34.89 7.53
C ILE A 144 0.56 -36.37 7.20
N LEU A 145 -0.02 -36.77 6.08
CA LEU A 145 0.07 -38.14 5.57
C LEU A 145 1.28 -38.22 4.64
N ARG A 146 2.26 -39.07 4.97
CA ARG A 146 3.49 -39.25 4.17
C ARG A 146 3.61 -40.70 3.73
N SER A 147 4.02 -40.93 2.49
CA SER A 147 4.29 -42.28 1.98
C SER A 147 5.47 -42.93 2.72
N LYS A 148 5.51 -44.26 2.79
CA LYS A 148 6.61 -44.98 3.47
C LYS A 148 7.99 -44.66 2.89
N ASP A 149 8.06 -44.44 1.58
CA ASP A 149 9.30 -44.05 0.88
C ASP A 149 9.64 -42.55 1.02
N GLY A 150 8.78 -41.76 1.66
CA GLY A 150 8.96 -40.32 1.89
C GLY A 150 8.81 -39.44 0.64
N LYS A 151 8.48 -40.01 -0.52
CA LYS A 151 8.43 -39.26 -1.80
C LYS A 151 7.17 -38.43 -1.97
N LYS A 152 6.09 -38.77 -1.25
CA LYS A 152 4.81 -38.05 -1.32
C LYS A 152 4.36 -37.70 0.08
N GLU A 153 3.83 -36.48 0.20
CA GLU A 153 3.15 -36.05 1.41
C GLU A 153 1.92 -35.21 1.09
N ILE A 154 0.91 -35.33 1.93
CA ILE A 154 -0.30 -34.51 1.89
C ILE A 154 -0.42 -33.86 3.26
N ASP A 155 -0.18 -32.55 3.28
CA ASP A 155 -0.32 -31.73 4.47
C ASP A 155 -1.79 -31.33 4.69
N LEU A 156 -2.36 -31.83 5.78
CA LEU A 156 -3.72 -31.56 6.22
C LEU A 156 -3.71 -30.81 7.57
N THR A 157 -2.58 -30.19 7.93
CA THR A 157 -2.49 -29.34 9.12
C THR A 157 -3.31 -28.08 8.91
N PHE A 158 -3.90 -27.58 10.00
CA PHE A 158 -4.60 -26.30 9.96
C PHE A 158 -3.66 -25.16 9.60
N ASP A 159 -2.40 -25.20 10.05
CA ASP A 159 -1.38 -24.22 9.69
C ASP A 159 -1.21 -24.12 8.17
N PHE A 160 -1.01 -25.25 7.49
CA PHE A 160 -0.90 -25.29 6.03
C PHE A 160 -2.20 -24.86 5.33
N LEU A 161 -3.35 -25.35 5.78
CA LEU A 161 -4.63 -25.03 5.15
C LEU A 161 -5.01 -23.56 5.30
N ILE A 162 -4.67 -22.93 6.43
CA ILE A 162 -4.88 -21.49 6.64
C ILE A 162 -4.02 -20.71 5.68
N GLU A 163 -2.73 -21.07 5.56
CA GLU A 163 -1.82 -20.34 4.70
C GLU A 163 -2.19 -20.52 3.22
N LYS A 164 -2.51 -21.76 2.80
CA LYS A 164 -2.97 -22.07 1.44
C LYS A 164 -4.22 -21.29 1.05
N ASN A 165 -5.15 -21.06 1.98
CA ASN A 165 -6.40 -20.35 1.71
C ASN A 165 -6.38 -18.89 2.19
N ARG A 166 -5.20 -18.36 2.55
CA ARG A 166 -5.06 -17.04 3.19
C ARG A 166 -5.63 -15.91 2.35
N GLU A 167 -5.31 -15.89 1.06
CA GLU A 167 -5.78 -14.85 0.14
C GLU A 167 -7.29 -14.91 -0.05
N GLU A 168 -7.85 -16.11 -0.26
CA GLU A 168 -9.30 -16.29 -0.42
C GLU A 168 -10.06 -15.89 0.86
N MET A 169 -9.53 -16.28 2.04
CA MET A 169 -10.10 -15.87 3.31
C MET A 169 -10.03 -14.34 3.49
N ARG A 170 -8.90 -13.72 3.15
CA ARG A 170 -8.72 -12.26 3.19
C ARG A 170 -9.77 -11.55 2.31
N ILE A 171 -9.96 -12.01 1.08
CA ILE A 171 -10.98 -11.45 0.16
C ILE A 171 -12.39 -11.60 0.77
N LYS A 172 -12.73 -12.77 1.31
CA LYS A 172 -14.03 -13.01 1.95
C LYS A 172 -14.24 -12.11 3.18
N ILE A 173 -13.21 -11.94 4.01
CA ILE A 173 -13.26 -11.07 5.19
C ILE A 173 -13.44 -9.62 4.75
N ALA A 174 -12.62 -9.12 3.81
CA ALA A 174 -12.70 -7.76 3.31
C ALA A 174 -14.08 -7.46 2.70
N LYS A 175 -14.60 -8.36 1.87
CA LYS A 175 -15.95 -8.25 1.30
C LYS A 175 -17.05 -8.21 2.36
N LYS A 176 -16.90 -9.00 3.42
CA LYS A 176 -17.91 -9.06 4.49
C LYS A 176 -17.86 -7.86 5.44
N LEU A 177 -16.68 -7.34 5.73
CA LEU A 177 -16.47 -6.23 6.67
C LEU A 177 -16.59 -4.86 6.02
N PHE A 178 -16.09 -4.71 4.79
CA PHE A 178 -15.95 -3.42 4.12
C PHE A 178 -16.81 -3.28 2.86
N GLY A 179 -17.48 -4.36 2.41
CA GLY A 179 -18.28 -4.33 1.19
C GLY A 179 -17.45 -4.21 -0.09
N GLU A 180 -16.14 -4.45 -0.01
CA GLU A 180 -15.23 -4.41 -1.14
C GLU A 180 -15.53 -5.57 -2.12
N LYS A 181 -15.50 -5.29 -3.42
CA LYS A 181 -15.74 -6.28 -4.48
C LYS A 181 -14.52 -7.17 -4.70
#